data_AF-A0AAV5EAU8-F1
#
_entry.id   AF-A0AAV5EAU8-F1
#
_cell.length_a   1.000
_cell.length_b   1.000
_cell.length_c   1.000
_cell.angle_alpha   90.00
_cell.angle_beta   90.00
_cell.angle_gamma   90.00
#
_symmetry.space_group_name_H-M   'P 1'
#
loop_
_entity.id
_entity.type
_entity.pdbx_description
1 polymer ?
#
loop_
_entity_poly.entity_id
_entity_poly.type
_entity_poly.pdbx_seq_one_letter_code
_entity_poly.pdbx_strand_id
1 'polypeptide(L)'
;MRRLPLRLLRSAAAGYVRGPAANRGGWTHPTALHPAAPTAAEADLSRWLPRRGYSKFASGFTPLQRKPLESILDVERAKGLSPENLVAAWDDYHLGRGHVGASMKAKLYHLLEQRSETCRHFVIPLWRGSGYITMFMQGWYSIVWSQVMCFAPIHISFSHSYIVLFTVDQPISLMPYMIFTGLEDYKARGTQASPYYTITHYTEFAETKDTVLIRGDVVFTSKLTDEEAKCLLETAHSFYLNDVRYRLVERFNKETHEFEFKDVLQVLDMPTM
;
A
#
# COMPACT_ATOMS: atom_id res chain seq x y z
N MET A 1 25.19 9.79 18.18
CA MET A 1 25.33 11.27 18.14
C MET A 1 26.47 11.64 17.20
N ARG A 2 26.21 12.42 16.14
CA ARG A 2 27.11 13.43 15.58
C ARG A 2 26.32 14.24 14.55
N ARG A 3 26.14 15.53 14.83
CA ARG A 3 25.50 16.55 13.97
C ARG A 3 26.59 17.42 13.32
N LEU A 4 26.20 18.13 12.24
CA LEU A 4 26.74 19.36 11.61
C LEU A 4 27.43 19.17 10.22
N PRO A 5 27.43 20.18 9.29
CA PRO A 5 26.76 21.50 9.28
C PRO A 5 26.01 21.88 7.98
N LEU A 6 25.06 22.83 8.12
CA LEU A 6 24.28 23.52 7.07
C LEU A 6 25.04 24.74 6.50
N ARG A 7 25.50 24.67 5.25
CA ARG A 7 25.88 25.79 4.35
C ARG A 7 25.85 25.19 2.93
N LEU A 8 25.23 25.70 1.87
CA LEU A 8 24.74 27.01 1.45
C LEU A 8 23.50 26.80 0.56
N LEU A 9 22.57 27.75 0.60
CA LEU A 9 21.39 27.84 -0.26
C LEU A 9 21.69 28.75 -1.46
N ARG A 10 21.27 28.36 -2.68
CA ARG A 10 20.30 29.08 -3.56
C ARG A 10 20.51 28.84 -5.07
N SER A 11 19.35 28.61 -5.72
CA SER A 11 18.89 29.14 -7.04
C SER A 11 19.52 28.53 -8.31
N ALA A 12 18.82 28.38 -9.43
CA ALA A 12 17.91 29.35 -10.03
C ALA A 12 16.74 28.74 -10.83
N ALA A 13 15.67 29.53 -10.93
CA ALA A 13 14.71 29.50 -12.01
C ALA A 13 15.08 30.57 -13.06
N ALA A 14 14.60 30.34 -14.29
CA ALA A 14 14.35 31.29 -15.38
C ALA A 14 15.50 31.68 -16.34
N GLY A 15 15.13 31.76 -17.62
CA GLY A 15 15.61 32.82 -18.51
C GLY A 15 16.23 32.37 -19.84
N TYR A 16 15.50 32.56 -20.93
CA TYR A 16 15.95 32.52 -22.33
C TYR A 16 16.61 33.85 -22.73
N VAL A 17 17.83 33.87 -23.30
CA VAL A 17 18.35 34.90 -24.26
C VAL A 17 19.53 34.34 -25.10
N ARG A 18 19.59 34.76 -26.38
CA ARG A 18 20.50 34.49 -27.53
C ARG A 18 22.04 34.64 -27.32
N GLY A 19 22.81 33.98 -28.22
CA GLY A 19 24.30 33.97 -28.37
C GLY A 19 24.97 35.28 -28.89
N PRO A 20 26.26 35.31 -29.33
CA PRO A 20 26.90 34.38 -30.30
C PRO A 20 28.43 34.01 -30.13
N ALA A 21 28.85 33.04 -30.98
CA ALA A 21 30.13 32.83 -31.72
C ALA A 21 31.54 32.68 -31.09
N ALA A 22 32.11 31.48 -31.34
CA ALA A 22 33.44 31.09 -31.87
C ALA A 22 34.79 31.55 -31.23
N ASN A 23 35.67 30.59 -30.89
CA ASN A 23 36.98 30.43 -31.56
C ASN A 23 37.66 29.05 -31.32
N ARG A 24 38.60 28.74 -32.20
CA ARG A 24 39.24 27.46 -32.58
C ARG A 24 40.39 26.95 -31.69
N GLY A 25 40.70 25.65 -31.89
CA GLY A 25 42.03 25.01 -31.72
C GLY A 25 42.02 23.91 -30.66
N GLY A 26 42.53 22.69 -30.82
CA GLY A 26 43.31 22.00 -31.85
C GLY A 26 43.42 20.51 -31.45
N TRP A 27 43.74 19.65 -32.40
CA TRP A 27 43.68 18.17 -32.35
C TRP A 27 44.85 17.52 -31.59
N THR A 28 44.62 16.35 -30.96
CA THR A 28 45.28 15.04 -31.24
C THR A 28 44.71 13.87 -30.39
N HIS A 29 44.50 12.73 -31.03
CA HIS A 29 44.29 11.36 -30.47
C HIS A 29 45.55 10.50 -30.82
N PRO A 30 45.71 9.21 -30.45
CA PRO A 30 44.92 8.30 -29.58
C PRO A 30 45.78 7.47 -28.58
N THR A 31 45.18 6.90 -27.53
CA THR A 31 45.58 5.56 -27.04
C THR A 31 44.38 4.88 -26.41
N ALA A 32 44.00 3.74 -27.00
CA ALA A 32 42.94 2.87 -26.52
C ALA A 32 43.43 2.07 -25.31
N LEU A 33 42.79 2.25 -24.17
CA LEU A 33 42.77 1.30 -23.07
C LEU A 33 41.30 1.14 -22.67
N HIS A 34 40.74 -0.04 -22.95
CA HIS A 34 39.44 -0.46 -22.43
C HIS A 34 39.43 -0.33 -20.89
N PRO A 35 38.48 0.39 -20.29
CA PRO A 35 38.16 0.19 -18.89
C PRO A 35 37.25 -1.03 -18.74
N ALA A 36 37.49 -1.77 -17.67
CA ALA A 36 36.82 -2.98 -17.25
C ALA A 36 35.28 -2.84 -17.18
N ALA A 37 34.61 -4.00 -17.25
CA ALA A 37 33.18 -4.14 -17.02
C ALA A 37 32.74 -3.41 -15.73
N PRO A 38 31.58 -2.73 -15.73
CA PRO A 38 31.13 -2.02 -14.55
C PRO A 38 30.83 -3.03 -13.44
N THR A 39 31.64 -3.01 -12.39
CA THR A 39 31.27 -3.49 -11.07
C THR A 39 29.98 -2.77 -10.66
N ALA A 40 28.99 -3.53 -10.17
CA ALA A 40 27.72 -2.99 -9.72
C ALA A 40 27.96 -1.84 -8.74
N ALA A 41 27.67 -0.62 -9.18
CA ALA A 41 27.83 0.57 -8.36
C ALA A 41 26.94 0.45 -7.12
N GLU A 42 27.51 0.64 -5.93
CA GLU A 42 26.75 0.84 -4.71
C GLU A 42 25.73 1.97 -4.96
N ALA A 43 24.45 1.65 -4.78
CA ALA A 43 23.37 2.60 -5.04
C ALA A 43 23.47 3.78 -4.05
N ASP A 44 23.68 4.99 -4.56
CA ASP A 44 23.65 6.22 -3.76
C ASP A 44 22.21 6.51 -3.29
N LEU A 45 21.90 6.03 -2.08
CA LEU A 45 20.60 6.17 -1.42
C LEU A 45 20.32 7.62 -0.94
N SER A 46 21.33 8.51 -0.90
CA SER A 46 21.18 9.88 -0.40
C SER A 46 20.30 10.78 -1.30
N ARG A 47 20.00 10.31 -2.51
CA ARG A 47 19.17 10.97 -3.53
C ARG A 47 17.66 10.64 -3.44
N TRP A 48 17.22 9.87 -2.44
CA TRP A 48 15.80 9.50 -2.24
C TRP A 48 15.09 10.29 -1.13
N LEU A 49 15.77 11.16 -0.38
CA LEU A 49 15.15 11.97 0.67
C LEU A 49 14.20 13.04 0.08
N PRO A 50 12.88 12.97 0.29
CA PRO A 50 11.96 14.02 -0.15
C PRO A 50 11.95 15.17 0.86
N ARG A 51 11.90 16.41 0.35
CA ARG A 51 11.73 17.65 1.12
C ARG A 51 10.62 17.50 2.17
N ARG A 52 10.82 18.06 3.37
CA ARG A 52 9.77 18.19 4.41
C ARG A 52 8.58 18.95 3.84
N GLY A 53 7.57 18.21 3.42
CA GLY A 53 6.20 18.65 3.30
C GLY A 53 5.38 17.67 4.12
N TYR A 54 4.74 18.16 5.17
CA TYR A 54 3.58 17.45 5.71
C TYR A 54 2.61 17.26 4.54
N SER A 55 2.16 16.03 4.30
CA SER A 55 1.09 15.80 3.34
C SER A 55 -0.07 16.69 3.76
N LYS A 56 -0.46 17.61 2.87
CA LYS A 56 -1.73 18.31 3.04
C LYS A 56 -2.80 17.23 2.97
N PHE A 57 -3.45 16.94 4.09
CA PHE A 57 -4.73 16.24 4.05
C PHE A 57 -5.66 17.09 3.19
N ALA A 58 -6.14 16.51 2.10
CA ALA A 58 -7.12 17.12 1.24
C ALA A 58 -8.41 17.30 2.05
N SER A 59 -8.89 18.54 2.15
CA SER A 59 -10.31 18.79 2.41
C SER A 59 -11.10 18.19 1.25
N GLY A 60 -11.91 17.17 1.53
CA GLY A 60 -12.64 16.39 0.52
C GLY A 60 -12.36 14.90 0.68
N PHE A 61 -13.19 14.23 1.48
CA PHE A 61 -13.11 12.80 1.71
C PHE A 61 -13.56 12.04 0.45
N THR A 62 -12.61 11.55 -0.34
CA THR A 62 -12.84 10.45 -1.29
C THR A 62 -12.06 9.24 -0.77
N PRO A 63 -12.59 8.52 0.24
CA PRO A 63 -11.94 7.34 0.76
C PRO A 63 -11.79 6.36 -0.40
N LEU A 64 -10.67 5.64 -0.44
CA LEU A 64 -10.41 4.56 -1.40
C LEU A 64 -9.89 4.97 -2.80
N GLN A 65 -9.59 6.25 -3.08
CA GLN A 65 -8.87 6.58 -4.32
C GLN A 65 -7.39 6.17 -4.22
N ARG A 66 -6.98 5.19 -5.03
CA ARG A 66 -5.59 4.72 -5.11
C ARG A 66 -4.68 5.86 -5.49
N LYS A 67 -3.60 6.03 -4.72
CA LYS A 67 -2.40 6.71 -5.22
C LYS A 67 -1.62 5.71 -6.07
N PRO A 68 -1.47 5.92 -7.38
CA PRO A 68 -0.68 5.02 -8.21
C PRO A 68 0.79 5.05 -7.75
N LEU A 69 1.53 3.94 -7.93
CA LEU A 69 2.90 3.82 -7.40
C LEU A 69 3.81 4.94 -7.93
N GLU A 70 3.67 5.29 -9.20
CA GLU A 70 4.36 6.40 -9.87
C GLU A 70 4.17 7.78 -9.22
N SER A 71 3.08 7.97 -8.47
CA SER A 71 2.87 9.21 -7.70
C SER A 71 3.62 9.23 -6.37
N ILE A 72 4.18 8.10 -5.96
CA ILE A 72 4.88 7.88 -4.67
C ILE A 72 6.38 7.70 -4.90
N LEU A 73 6.74 6.90 -5.90
CA LEU A 73 8.10 6.49 -6.24
C LEU A 73 8.33 6.66 -7.75
N ASP A 74 9.52 7.13 -8.13
CA ASP A 74 9.95 7.12 -9.53
C ASP A 74 10.17 5.67 -10.00
N VAL A 75 9.17 5.12 -10.69
CA VAL A 75 9.13 3.71 -11.12
C VAL A 75 10.26 3.41 -12.11
N GLU A 76 10.59 4.33 -13.03
CA GLU A 76 11.66 4.10 -14.00
C GLU A 76 13.01 4.03 -13.33
N ARG A 77 13.28 4.91 -12.37
CA ARG A 77 14.52 4.85 -11.59
C ARG A 77 14.56 3.61 -10.70
N ALA A 78 13.44 3.22 -10.13
CA ALA A 78 13.31 2.03 -9.28
C ALA A 78 13.54 0.72 -10.04
N LYS A 79 13.29 0.67 -11.36
CA LYS A 79 13.61 -0.52 -12.19
C LYS A 79 15.08 -0.91 -12.12
N GLY A 80 16.00 0.06 -11.98
CA GLY A 80 17.44 -0.18 -11.89
C GLY A 80 17.95 -0.53 -10.49
N LEU A 81 17.11 -0.49 -9.44
CA LEU A 81 17.52 -0.85 -8.09
C LEU A 81 17.46 -2.36 -7.87
N SER A 82 18.32 -2.88 -6.99
CA SER A 82 18.14 -4.23 -6.44
C SER A 82 16.88 -4.27 -5.55
N PRO A 83 16.30 -5.46 -5.32
CA PRO A 83 15.15 -5.61 -4.42
C PRO A 83 15.40 -5.01 -3.02
N GLU A 84 16.60 -5.21 -2.46
CA GLU A 84 16.97 -4.72 -1.13
C GLU A 84 17.01 -3.19 -1.10
N ASN A 85 17.60 -2.56 -2.12
CA ASN A 85 17.67 -1.11 -2.23
C ASN A 85 16.30 -0.49 -2.54
N LEU A 86 15.43 -1.19 -3.26
CA LEU A 86 14.05 -0.78 -3.49
C LEU A 86 13.27 -0.75 -2.17
N VAL A 87 13.37 -1.80 -1.36
CA VAL A 87 12.71 -1.88 -0.04
C VAL A 87 13.27 -0.82 0.91
N ALA A 88 14.60 -0.64 0.96
CA ALA A 88 15.21 0.40 1.78
C ALA A 88 14.71 1.81 1.40
N ALA A 89 14.64 2.12 0.10
CA ALA A 89 14.09 3.39 -0.37
C ALA A 89 12.60 3.56 -0.02
N TRP A 90 11.83 2.47 -0.05
CA TRP A 90 10.42 2.46 0.32
C TRP A 90 10.19 2.72 1.80
N ASP A 91 10.99 2.08 2.66
CA ASP A 91 10.92 2.24 4.11
C ASP A 91 11.34 3.66 4.52
N ASP A 92 12.45 4.15 3.97
CA ASP A 92 12.93 5.52 4.20
C ASP A 92 11.91 6.58 3.76
N TYR A 93 11.19 6.33 2.67
CA TYR A 93 10.15 7.24 2.21
C TYR A 93 9.01 7.36 3.23
N HIS A 94 8.55 6.26 3.84
CA HIS A 94 7.40 6.28 4.75
C HIS A 94 7.78 6.64 6.20
N LEU A 95 9.05 6.54 6.56
CA LEU A 95 9.54 6.83 7.92
C LEU A 95 9.13 8.24 8.39
N GLY A 96 8.35 8.29 9.48
CA GLY A 96 7.91 9.51 10.13
C GLY A 96 6.88 10.34 9.36
N ARG A 97 6.16 9.73 8.39
CA ARG A 97 5.16 10.42 7.56
C ARG A 97 3.69 10.11 7.89
N GLY A 98 3.39 9.39 8.97
CA GLY A 98 2.01 8.97 9.26
C GLY A 98 1.51 7.86 8.34
N HIS A 99 2.41 7.00 7.86
CA HIS A 99 2.12 5.90 6.97
C HIS A 99 2.90 4.66 7.40
N VAL A 100 2.33 3.49 7.17
CA VAL A 100 3.02 2.21 7.38
C VAL A 100 3.61 1.75 6.06
N GLY A 101 4.93 1.71 5.95
CA GLY A 101 5.65 1.07 4.83
C GLY A 101 5.97 -0.38 5.18
N ALA A 102 5.72 -1.30 4.26
CA ALA A 102 6.19 -2.69 4.34
C ALA A 102 6.44 -3.25 2.93
N SER A 103 7.02 -4.45 2.85
CA SER A 103 7.16 -5.21 1.61
C SER A 103 6.98 -6.71 1.86
N MET A 104 6.68 -7.46 0.81
CA MET A 104 6.66 -8.94 0.85
C MET A 104 7.08 -9.56 -0.48
N LYS A 105 7.38 -10.86 -0.45
CA LYS A 105 7.65 -11.66 -1.65
C LYS A 105 6.41 -11.86 -2.49
N ALA A 106 6.57 -11.96 -3.81
CA ALA A 106 5.44 -12.10 -4.73
C ALA A 106 4.63 -13.38 -4.44
N LYS A 107 5.32 -14.49 -4.12
CA LYS A 107 4.67 -15.75 -3.73
C LYS A 107 3.77 -15.62 -2.50
N LEU A 108 4.19 -14.84 -1.50
CA LEU A 108 3.37 -14.60 -0.30
C LEU A 108 2.16 -13.72 -0.64
N TYR A 109 2.35 -12.70 -1.46
CA TYR A 109 1.26 -11.86 -1.94
C TYR A 109 0.19 -12.68 -2.68
N HIS A 110 0.57 -13.58 -3.59
CA HIS A 110 -0.42 -14.40 -4.30
C HIS A 110 -1.19 -15.35 -3.38
N LEU A 111 -0.54 -15.88 -2.33
CA LEU A 111 -1.24 -16.66 -1.31
C LEU A 111 -2.25 -15.80 -0.52
N LEU A 112 -1.83 -14.59 -0.13
CA LEU A 112 -2.68 -13.61 0.54
C LEU A 112 -3.90 -13.25 -0.32
N GLU A 113 -3.66 -12.92 -1.59
CA GLU A 113 -4.63 -12.59 -2.63
C GLU A 113 -5.67 -13.71 -2.76
N GLN A 114 -5.22 -14.93 -3.09
CA GLN A 114 -6.08 -16.11 -3.24
C GLN A 114 -6.97 -16.35 -2.01
N ARG A 115 -6.38 -16.27 -0.82
CA ARG A 115 -7.11 -16.48 0.44
C ARG A 115 -8.10 -15.36 0.75
N SER A 116 -7.70 -14.12 0.51
CA SER A 116 -8.56 -12.94 0.70
C SER A 116 -9.71 -12.88 -0.29
N GLU A 117 -9.54 -13.41 -1.50
CA GLU A 117 -10.62 -13.48 -2.48
C GLU A 117 -11.75 -14.42 -2.02
N THR A 118 -11.39 -15.56 -1.43
CA THR A 118 -12.34 -16.57 -0.93
C THR A 118 -12.89 -16.25 0.46
N CYS A 119 -12.08 -15.63 1.33
CA CYS A 119 -12.44 -15.28 2.70
C CYS A 119 -12.20 -13.79 2.91
N ARG A 120 -13.22 -12.98 2.62
CA ARG A 120 -13.11 -11.51 2.53
C ARG A 120 -13.24 -10.79 3.87
N HIS A 121 -13.66 -11.45 4.93
CA HIS A 121 -13.97 -10.78 6.18
C HIS A 121 -13.24 -11.41 7.35
N PHE A 122 -12.79 -10.59 8.30
CA PHE A 122 -12.28 -11.13 9.55
C PHE A 122 -12.40 -10.10 10.67
N VAL A 123 -12.26 -10.55 11.91
CA VAL A 123 -12.20 -9.68 13.08
C VAL A 123 -10.86 -9.86 13.78
N ILE A 124 -10.17 -8.74 14.03
CA ILE A 124 -8.83 -8.73 14.62
C ILE A 124 -8.87 -7.93 15.92
N PRO A 125 -8.49 -8.52 17.06
CA PRO A 125 -8.28 -7.75 18.29
C PRO A 125 -7.01 -6.91 18.16
N LEU A 126 -7.11 -5.62 18.49
CA LEU A 126 -6.00 -4.70 18.62
C LEU A 126 -5.85 -4.35 20.10
N TRP A 127 -4.74 -4.78 20.70
CA TRP A 127 -4.48 -4.57 22.11
C TRP A 127 -4.30 -3.08 22.44
N ARG A 128 -4.96 -2.62 23.50
CA ARG A 128 -4.91 -1.23 23.98
C ARG A 128 -5.04 -1.20 25.50
N GLY A 129 -3.98 -0.75 26.17
CA GLY A 129 -3.96 -0.64 27.63
C GLY A 129 -4.14 -2.00 28.29
N SER A 130 -5.25 -2.17 29.02
CA SER A 130 -5.61 -3.41 29.74
C SER A 130 -6.62 -4.30 29.00
N GLY A 131 -6.94 -3.99 27.75
CA GLY A 131 -7.88 -4.78 26.95
C GLY A 131 -7.60 -4.67 25.46
N TYR A 132 -8.61 -4.85 24.63
CA TYR A 132 -8.51 -4.72 23.19
C TYR A 132 -9.72 -4.00 22.60
N ILE A 133 -9.53 -3.40 21.42
CA ILE A 133 -10.62 -3.04 20.53
C ILE A 133 -10.68 -4.05 19.39
N THR A 134 -11.87 -4.36 18.89
CA THR A 134 -12.00 -5.26 17.74
C THR A 134 -12.10 -4.46 16.45
N MET A 135 -11.24 -4.78 15.50
CA MET A 135 -11.23 -4.23 14.15
C MET A 135 -11.90 -5.20 13.20
N PHE A 136 -12.88 -4.72 12.44
CA PHE A 136 -13.46 -5.45 11.32
C PHE A 136 -12.59 -5.21 10.08
N MET A 137 -12.03 -6.30 9.55
CA MET A 137 -11.25 -6.33 8.34
C MET A 137 -12.12 -6.76 7.17
N GLN A 138 -12.01 -6.03 6.06
CA GLN A 138 -12.58 -6.38 4.77
C GLN A 138 -11.43 -6.48 3.75
N GLY A 139 -11.17 -7.67 3.22
CA GLY A 139 -10.17 -7.96 2.20
C GLY A 139 -10.76 -8.08 0.79
N TRP A 140 -9.91 -7.87 -0.21
CA TRP A 140 -10.24 -7.95 -1.65
C TRP A 140 -11.45 -7.10 -2.04
N TYR A 141 -11.42 -5.83 -1.64
CA TYR A 141 -12.49 -4.88 -1.94
C TYR A 141 -12.31 -4.26 -3.34
N SER A 142 -13.03 -4.78 -4.33
CA SER A 142 -13.22 -4.02 -5.58
C SER A 142 -14.27 -2.95 -5.34
N ILE A 143 -13.85 -1.68 -5.40
CA ILE A 143 -14.74 -0.51 -5.28
C ILE A 143 -15.84 -0.54 -6.35
N VAL A 144 -15.56 -1.16 -7.50
CA VAL A 144 -16.52 -1.30 -8.60
C VAL A 144 -17.69 -2.20 -8.21
N TRP A 145 -17.47 -3.30 -7.48
CA TRP A 145 -18.57 -4.18 -7.07
C TRP A 145 -19.52 -3.49 -6.08
N SER A 146 -19.02 -2.62 -5.20
CA SER A 146 -19.89 -1.87 -4.29
C SER A 146 -20.69 -0.78 -5.00
N GLN A 147 -20.09 -0.04 -5.95
CA GLN A 147 -20.85 0.96 -6.70
C GLN A 147 -21.87 0.30 -7.64
N VAL A 148 -21.49 -0.76 -8.36
CA VAL A 148 -22.42 -1.48 -9.26
C VAL A 148 -23.58 -2.12 -8.50
N MET A 149 -23.35 -2.71 -7.32
CA MET A 149 -24.43 -3.29 -6.51
C MET A 149 -25.27 -2.25 -5.77
N CYS A 150 -24.71 -1.10 -5.39
CA CYS A 150 -25.48 0.00 -4.81
C CYS A 150 -26.42 0.69 -5.83
N PHE A 151 -26.24 0.46 -7.14
CA PHE A 151 -27.11 0.97 -8.21
C PHE A 151 -28.04 -0.07 -8.82
N ALA A 152 -28.28 -1.21 -8.18
CA ALA A 152 -29.36 -2.11 -8.58
C ALA A 152 -30.66 -1.74 -7.81
N PRO A 153 -31.51 -0.81 -8.30
CA PRO A 153 -32.88 -0.79 -7.84
C PRO A 153 -33.51 -2.11 -8.27
N ILE A 154 -34.10 -2.81 -7.31
CA ILE A 154 -35.03 -3.90 -7.58
C ILE A 154 -36.21 -3.28 -8.33
N HIS A 155 -36.14 -3.27 -9.65
CA HIS A 155 -37.28 -3.08 -10.53
C HIS A 155 -37.28 -4.22 -11.54
N ILE A 156 -38.01 -5.27 -11.17
CA ILE A 156 -38.52 -6.24 -12.13
C ILE A 156 -39.63 -5.55 -12.91
N SER A 157 -39.46 -5.32 -14.22
CA SER A 157 -40.47 -5.71 -15.22
C SER A 157 -39.98 -5.60 -16.67
N PHE A 158 -40.19 -6.71 -17.38
CA PHE A 158 -40.22 -7.06 -18.81
C PHE A 158 -40.07 -5.98 -19.89
N SER A 159 -39.20 -6.26 -20.88
CA SER A 159 -39.56 -6.61 -22.27
C SER A 159 -38.46 -6.22 -23.28
N HIS A 160 -37.94 -7.24 -23.98
CA HIS A 160 -37.28 -7.25 -25.29
C HIS A 160 -36.15 -6.23 -25.61
N SER A 161 -34.99 -6.86 -25.87
CA SER A 161 -33.97 -6.50 -26.87
C SER A 161 -32.82 -5.60 -26.42
N TYR A 162 -31.67 -6.27 -26.26
CA TYR A 162 -30.30 -5.77 -26.13
C TYR A 162 -29.99 -4.88 -24.91
N ILE A 163 -29.50 -5.52 -23.85
CA ILE A 163 -28.62 -4.85 -22.88
C ILE A 163 -27.31 -4.56 -23.60
N VAL A 164 -27.08 -3.28 -23.93
CA VAL A 164 -25.75 -2.81 -24.35
C VAL A 164 -24.89 -2.75 -23.09
N LEU A 165 -24.13 -3.81 -22.83
CA LEU A 165 -23.05 -3.77 -21.86
C LEU A 165 -21.97 -2.84 -22.44
N PHE A 166 -21.87 -1.62 -21.92
CA PHE A 166 -20.68 -0.81 -22.13
C PHE A 166 -19.51 -1.55 -21.46
N THR A 167 -18.73 -2.28 -22.24
CA THR A 167 -17.40 -2.75 -21.83
C THR A 167 -16.54 -1.51 -21.66
N VAL A 168 -16.40 -1.04 -20.43
CA VAL A 168 -15.32 -0.12 -20.09
C VAL A 168 -14.02 -0.92 -20.22
N ASP A 169 -13.42 -0.87 -21.41
CA ASP A 169 -12.04 -1.28 -21.69
C ASP A 169 -11.07 -0.30 -21.00
N GLN A 170 -11.10 -0.32 -19.67
CA GLN A 170 -9.94 -0.01 -18.87
C GLN A 170 -9.54 -1.34 -18.26
N PRO A 171 -8.25 -1.72 -18.18
CA PRO A 171 -7.86 -2.84 -17.35
C PRO A 171 -8.12 -2.41 -15.91
N ILE A 172 -9.34 -2.63 -15.43
CA ILE A 172 -9.73 -2.32 -14.06
C ILE A 172 -9.00 -3.34 -13.21
N SER A 173 -7.78 -3.00 -12.81
CA SER A 173 -7.00 -3.74 -11.84
C SER A 173 -7.90 -3.92 -10.61
N LEU A 174 -8.40 -5.14 -10.44
CA LEU A 174 -9.12 -5.62 -9.28
C LEU A 174 -8.20 -5.41 -8.09
N MET A 175 -8.39 -4.30 -7.38
CA MET A 175 -7.37 -3.80 -6.47
C MET A 175 -7.53 -4.43 -5.08
N PRO A 176 -6.47 -5.06 -4.54
CA PRO A 176 -6.49 -5.66 -3.21
C PRO A 176 -6.42 -4.57 -2.15
N TYR A 177 -7.56 -4.01 -1.78
CA TYR A 177 -7.64 -3.26 -0.54
C TYR A 177 -7.93 -4.20 0.63
N MET A 178 -7.15 -4.04 1.69
CA MET A 178 -7.63 -4.40 3.03
C MET A 178 -8.09 -3.13 3.72
N ILE A 179 -9.33 -3.13 4.18
CA ILE A 179 -9.98 -2.01 4.88
C ILE A 179 -10.22 -2.44 6.32
N PHE A 180 -9.87 -1.57 7.26
CA PHE A 180 -10.07 -1.79 8.69
C PHE A 180 -10.97 -0.72 9.25
N THR A 181 -12.06 -1.14 9.87
CA THR A 181 -13.04 -0.28 10.52
C THR A 181 -13.23 -0.77 11.95
N GLY A 182 -13.39 0.13 12.92
CA GLY A 182 -13.75 -0.30 14.28
C GLY A 182 -15.05 -1.10 14.26
N LEU A 183 -15.09 -2.29 14.86
CA LEU A 183 -16.24 -3.20 14.76
C LEU A 183 -17.52 -2.55 15.29
N GLU A 184 -17.44 -1.83 16.41
CA GLU A 184 -18.59 -1.13 17.00
C GLU A 184 -19.12 -0.01 16.10
N ASP A 185 -18.21 0.71 15.43
CA ASP A 185 -18.58 1.74 14.46
C ASP A 185 -19.23 1.14 13.20
N TYR A 186 -18.73 0.00 12.74
CA TYR A 186 -19.32 -0.73 11.62
C TYR A 186 -20.70 -1.29 11.97
N LYS A 187 -20.89 -1.83 13.17
CA LYS A 187 -22.22 -2.26 13.64
C LYS A 187 -23.23 -1.10 13.69
N ALA A 188 -22.78 0.08 14.11
CA ALA A 188 -23.64 1.25 14.23
C ALA A 188 -24.01 1.88 12.88
N ARG A 189 -23.11 1.86 11.89
CA ARG A 189 -23.26 2.64 10.64
C ARG A 189 -23.16 1.83 9.35
N GLY A 190 -22.89 0.53 9.44
CA GLY A 190 -22.69 -0.35 8.30
C GLY A 190 -21.62 0.18 7.33
N THR A 191 -21.93 0.17 6.05
CA THR A 191 -21.03 0.64 4.97
C THR A 191 -20.75 2.15 5.02
N GLN A 192 -21.48 2.92 5.83
CA GLN A 192 -21.23 4.35 6.04
C GLN A 192 -20.20 4.61 7.15
N ALA A 193 -19.73 3.56 7.85
CA ALA A 193 -18.65 3.70 8.82
C ALA A 193 -17.34 4.08 8.12
N SER A 194 -16.72 5.18 8.56
CA SER A 194 -15.42 5.59 8.04
C SER A 194 -14.35 4.55 8.41
N PRO A 195 -13.53 4.10 7.44
CA PRO A 195 -12.41 3.23 7.74
C PRO A 195 -11.38 3.97 8.60
N TYR A 196 -10.72 3.24 9.48
CA TYR A 196 -9.64 3.76 10.31
C TYR A 196 -8.30 3.63 9.59
N TYR A 197 -8.17 2.58 8.78
CA TYR A 197 -6.92 2.20 8.13
C TYR A 197 -7.19 1.45 6.83
N THR A 198 -6.39 1.74 5.81
CA THR A 198 -6.46 1.08 4.50
C THR A 198 -5.08 0.64 4.07
N ILE A 199 -4.99 -0.56 3.49
CA ILE A 199 -3.74 -1.16 3.02
C ILE A 199 -3.82 -1.35 1.52
N THR A 200 -2.79 -0.90 0.82
CA THR A 200 -2.61 -1.04 -0.63
C THR A 200 -1.38 -1.88 -0.91
N HIS A 201 -1.51 -2.86 -1.80
CA HIS A 201 -0.40 -3.66 -2.32
C HIS A 201 -0.07 -3.23 -3.74
N TYR A 202 1.21 -2.97 -4.00
CA TYR A 202 1.77 -2.53 -5.28
C TYR A 202 2.59 -3.66 -5.89
N THR A 203 2.08 -4.24 -6.97
CA THR A 203 2.60 -5.44 -7.61
C THR A 203 3.49 -5.16 -8.82
N GLU A 204 3.76 -3.89 -9.14
CA GLU A 204 4.54 -3.46 -10.30
C GLU A 204 5.97 -4.07 -10.35
N PHE A 205 6.52 -4.48 -9.20
CA PHE A 205 7.82 -5.13 -9.08
C PHE A 205 7.75 -6.63 -8.72
N ALA A 206 6.54 -7.21 -8.68
CA ALA A 206 6.34 -8.60 -8.28
C ALA A 206 7.06 -9.57 -9.24
N GLU A 207 6.85 -9.42 -10.54
CA GLU A 207 7.43 -10.31 -11.55
C GLU A 207 8.94 -10.07 -11.74
N THR A 208 9.36 -8.80 -11.74
CA THR A 208 10.75 -8.45 -12.10
C THR A 208 11.72 -8.50 -10.93
N LYS A 209 11.23 -8.39 -9.68
CA LYS A 209 12.05 -8.29 -8.47
C LYS A 209 11.57 -9.20 -7.33
N ASP A 210 10.55 -10.04 -7.56
CA ASP A 210 9.92 -10.87 -6.52
C ASP A 210 9.56 -10.03 -5.28
N THR A 211 9.06 -8.81 -5.51
CA THR A 211 8.81 -7.84 -4.44
C THR A 211 7.51 -7.10 -4.69
N VAL A 212 6.63 -7.14 -3.69
CA VAL A 212 5.39 -6.36 -3.62
C VAL A 212 5.58 -5.31 -2.53
N LEU A 213 5.37 -4.04 -2.87
CA LEU A 213 5.44 -2.93 -1.92
C LEU A 213 4.08 -2.72 -1.28
N ILE A 214 4.06 -2.41 0.02
CA ILE A 214 2.84 -2.31 0.81
C ILE A 214 2.81 -0.95 1.48
N ARG A 215 1.67 -0.26 1.34
CA ARG A 215 1.40 1.01 2.01
C ARG A 215 0.15 0.89 2.86
N GLY A 216 0.28 1.24 4.13
CA GLY A 216 -0.83 1.51 5.03
C GLY A 216 -1.07 3.00 5.19
N ASP A 217 -2.29 3.44 4.93
CA ASP A 217 -2.75 4.81 5.16
C ASP A 217 -3.67 4.84 6.39
N VAL A 218 -3.23 5.53 7.45
CA VAL A 218 -4.06 5.80 8.64
C VAL A 218 -5.04 6.92 8.30
N VAL A 219 -6.31 6.55 8.10
CA VAL A 219 -7.38 7.47 7.68
C VAL A 219 -7.89 8.28 8.88
N PHE A 220 -7.98 7.65 10.05
CA PHE A 220 -8.50 8.29 11.26
C PHE A 220 -7.46 8.33 12.38
N THR A 221 -6.54 9.30 12.30
CA THR A 221 -5.37 9.43 13.20
C THR A 221 -5.72 9.66 14.68
N SER A 222 -6.96 10.08 14.99
CA SER A 222 -7.43 10.17 16.39
C SER A 222 -7.91 8.83 16.96
N LYS A 223 -8.06 7.80 16.13
CA LYS A 223 -8.57 6.47 16.54
C LYS A 223 -7.50 5.38 16.47
N LEU A 224 -6.49 5.56 15.63
CA LEU A 224 -5.44 4.60 15.36
C LEU A 224 -4.09 5.30 15.26
N THR A 225 -3.12 4.84 16.04
CA THR A 225 -1.71 5.27 15.97
C THR A 225 -0.95 4.52 14.88
N ASP A 226 0.22 5.03 14.47
CA ASP A 226 1.06 4.38 13.46
C ASP A 226 1.54 2.99 13.93
N GLU A 227 1.88 2.86 15.22
CA GLU A 227 2.30 1.60 15.83
C GLU A 227 1.17 0.56 15.85
N GLU A 228 -0.05 0.98 16.22
CA GLU A 228 -1.24 0.14 16.18
C GLU A 228 -1.59 -0.27 14.74
N ALA A 229 -1.46 0.64 13.78
CA ALA A 229 -1.70 0.37 12.36
C ALA A 229 -0.70 -0.65 11.80
N LYS A 230 0.57 -0.54 12.19
CA LYS A 230 1.60 -1.53 11.85
C LYS A 230 1.28 -2.90 12.45
N CYS A 231 0.91 -2.95 13.73
CA CYS A 231 0.49 -4.19 14.38
C CYS A 231 -0.71 -4.83 13.68
N LEU A 232 -1.71 -4.03 13.26
CA LEU A 232 -2.86 -4.52 12.49
C LEU A 232 -2.46 -5.12 11.13
N LEU A 233 -1.57 -4.45 10.38
CA LEU A 233 -1.05 -4.95 9.12
C LEU A 233 -0.38 -6.32 9.30
N GLU A 234 0.55 -6.41 10.26
CA GLU A 234 1.30 -7.65 10.54
C GLU A 234 0.37 -8.77 11.02
N THR A 235 -0.59 -8.44 11.89
CA THR A 235 -1.57 -9.40 12.39
C THR A 235 -2.45 -9.92 11.26
N ALA A 236 -3.01 -9.04 10.42
CA ALA A 236 -3.81 -9.43 9.27
C ALA A 236 -3.03 -10.33 8.31
N HIS A 237 -1.81 -9.95 7.96
CA HIS A 237 -0.95 -10.80 7.11
C HIS A 237 -0.66 -12.14 7.76
N SER A 238 -0.42 -12.19 9.07
CA SER A 238 -0.18 -13.45 9.77
C SER A 238 -1.38 -14.41 9.71
N PHE A 239 -2.61 -13.90 9.78
CA PHE A 239 -3.81 -14.73 9.69
C PHE A 239 -4.00 -15.33 8.30
N TYR A 240 -3.72 -14.56 7.26
CA TYR A 240 -3.91 -15.02 5.89
C TYR A 240 -2.70 -15.81 5.35
N LEU A 241 -1.48 -15.56 5.84
CA LEU A 241 -0.26 -16.21 5.33
C LEU A 241 0.13 -17.47 6.11
N ASN A 242 -0.36 -17.65 7.34
CA ASN A 242 -0.10 -18.85 8.14
C ASN A 242 -1.28 -19.83 8.04
N ASP A 243 -1.00 -21.08 7.65
CA ASP A 243 -2.05 -22.10 7.43
C ASP A 243 -2.88 -22.41 8.67
N VAL A 244 -2.27 -22.42 9.86
CA VAL A 244 -2.98 -22.70 11.12
C VAL A 244 -3.90 -21.54 11.47
N ARG A 245 -3.39 -20.30 11.36
CA ARG A 245 -4.20 -19.09 11.64
C ARG A 245 -5.30 -18.90 10.60
N TYR A 246 -5.04 -19.25 9.35
CA TYR A 246 -6.01 -19.10 8.27
C TYR A 246 -7.27 -19.94 8.48
N ARG A 247 -7.19 -21.07 9.17
CA ARG A 247 -8.37 -21.87 9.54
C ARG A 247 -9.40 -21.08 10.33
N LEU A 248 -8.98 -20.12 11.17
CA LEU A 248 -9.90 -19.25 11.90
C LEU A 248 -10.59 -18.26 10.95
N VAL A 249 -9.87 -17.77 9.95
CA VAL A 249 -10.43 -16.91 8.90
C VAL A 249 -11.44 -17.67 8.04
N GLU A 250 -11.10 -18.89 7.62
CA GLU A 250 -12.02 -19.75 6.86
C GLU A 250 -13.28 -20.05 7.67
N ARG A 251 -13.13 -20.44 8.94
CA ARG A 251 -14.27 -20.71 9.82
C ARG A 251 -15.16 -19.48 9.96
N PHE A 252 -14.58 -18.30 10.16
CA PHE A 252 -15.34 -17.05 10.22
C PHE A 252 -16.19 -16.81 8.97
N ASN A 253 -15.65 -17.07 7.76
CA ASN A 253 -16.31 -16.77 6.49
C ASN A 253 -17.25 -17.88 6.00
N LYS A 254 -16.96 -19.15 6.29
CA LYS A 254 -17.64 -20.32 5.71
C LYS A 254 -18.47 -21.11 6.72
N GLU A 255 -18.10 -21.08 7.99
CA GLU A 255 -18.66 -21.90 9.07
C GLU A 255 -18.93 -21.01 10.31
N THR A 256 -19.56 -19.86 10.10
CA THR A 256 -19.65 -18.78 11.11
C THR A 256 -20.25 -19.23 12.46
N HIS A 257 -21.07 -20.29 12.47
CA HIS A 257 -21.66 -20.84 13.70
C HIS A 257 -20.65 -21.58 14.59
N GLU A 258 -19.55 -22.10 14.01
CA GLU A 258 -18.45 -22.76 14.72
C GLU A 258 -17.34 -21.77 15.11
N PHE A 259 -17.43 -20.51 14.66
CA PHE A 259 -16.42 -19.52 14.94
C PHE A 259 -16.55 -18.99 16.37
N GLU A 260 -15.47 -19.13 17.14
CA GLU A 260 -15.36 -18.55 18.48
C GLU A 260 -14.25 -17.51 18.53
N PHE A 261 -14.59 -16.27 18.90
CA PHE A 261 -13.61 -15.18 18.98
C PHE A 261 -12.51 -15.44 20.03
N LYS A 262 -12.79 -16.24 21.07
CA LYS A 262 -11.79 -16.65 22.07
C LYS A 262 -10.60 -17.38 21.44
N ASP A 263 -10.83 -18.14 20.37
CA ASP A 263 -9.78 -18.87 19.66
C ASP A 263 -8.79 -17.90 18.99
N VAL A 264 -9.29 -16.75 18.53
CA VAL A 264 -8.47 -15.66 17.97
C VAL A 264 -7.58 -15.05 19.05
N LEU A 265 -8.14 -14.77 20.24
CA LEU A 265 -7.39 -14.25 21.37
C LEU A 265 -6.29 -15.22 21.80
N GLN A 266 -6.62 -16.52 21.89
CA GLN A 266 -5.68 -17.56 22.27
C GLN A 266 -4.51 -17.69 21.27
N VAL A 267 -4.79 -17.67 19.96
CA VAL A 267 -3.74 -17.76 18.90
C VAL A 267 -2.82 -16.54 18.87
N LEU A 268 -3.26 -15.42 19.46
CA LEU A 268 -2.48 -14.18 19.61
C LEU A 268 -1.87 -14.03 21.01
N ASP A 269 -1.96 -15.06 21.85
CA ASP A 269 -1.50 -15.06 23.25
C ASP A 269 -2.07 -13.87 24.06
N MET A 270 -3.30 -13.45 23.72
CA MET A 270 -3.98 -12.36 24.41
C MET A 270 -4.74 -12.88 25.64
N PRO A 271 -4.73 -12.13 26.77
CA PRO A 271 -5.55 -12.47 27.93
C PRO A 271 -7.03 -12.59 27.57
N THR A 272 -7.61 -13.75 27.88
CA THR A 272 -9.07 -13.92 27.93
C THR A 272 -9.56 -13.32 29.25
N MET A 273 -10.27 -12.19 29.18
CA MET A 273 -10.98 -11.59 30.32
C MET A 273 -12.19 -12.42 30.72
#